data_AF-Q8X207-F1
#
_entry.id   AF-Q8X207-F1
#
_cell.length_a   1.000
_cell.length_b   1.000
_cell.length_c   1.000
_cell.angle_alpha   90.00
_cell.angle_beta   90.00
_cell.angle_gamma   90.00
#
_symmetry.space_group_name_H-M   'P 1'
#
loop_
_entity.id
_entity.type
_entity.pdbx_description
1 polymer ?
#
loop_
_entity_poly.entity_id
_entity_poly.type
_entity_poly.pdbx_seq_one_letter_code
_entity_poly.pdbx_strand_id
1 'polypeptide(L)'
;TPTQKSQQFINIFIIALTVVVIAVLEGLPLAVTLALAFTTTKMLKDNNLVHQLQACETMGNATNICSDKTGTLTQNMMTVVAGTIG
;
A
#
# COMPACT_ATOMS: atom_id res chain seq x y z
N THR A 1 19.26 -52.26 -3.43
CA THR A 1 20.15 -52.08 -2.25
C THR A 1 19.49 -51.14 -1.24
N PRO A 2 19.72 -51.29 0.09
CA PRO A 2 19.13 -50.42 1.11
C PRO A 2 19.41 -48.92 0.88
N THR A 3 20.55 -48.60 0.25
CA THR A 3 20.93 -47.26 -0.19
C THR A 3 19.95 -46.64 -1.19
N GLN A 4 19.37 -47.42 -2.12
CA GLN A 4 18.39 -46.90 -3.10
C GLN A 4 17.07 -46.50 -2.44
N LYS A 5 16.58 -47.28 -1.46
CA LYS A 5 15.34 -46.93 -0.74
C LYS A 5 15.52 -45.66 0.10
N SER A 6 16.69 -45.49 0.72
CA SER A 6 17.05 -44.26 1.44
C SER A 6 17.09 -43.06 0.49
N GLN A 7 17.67 -43.21 -0.70
CA GLN A 7 17.76 -42.13 -1.69
C GLN A 7 16.38 -41.71 -2.21
N GLN A 8 15.48 -42.68 -2.44
CA GLN A 8 14.11 -42.38 -2.87
C GLN A 8 13.29 -41.65 -1.80
N PHE A 9 13.44 -42.04 -0.53
CA PHE A 9 12.76 -41.37 0.57
C PHE A 9 13.20 -39.91 0.72
N ILE A 10 14.51 -39.65 0.64
CA ILE A 10 15.07 -38.29 0.67
C ILE A 10 14.58 -37.46 -0.53
N ASN A 11 14.53 -38.04 -1.73
CA ASN A 11 14.02 -37.33 -2.91
C ASN A 11 12.55 -36.93 -2.76
N ILE A 12 11.69 -37.82 -2.27
CA ILE A 12 10.27 -37.53 -2.05
C ILE A 12 10.12 -36.43 -0.98
N PHE A 13 10.93 -36.48 0.07
CA PHE A 13 10.93 -35.46 1.12
C PHE A 13 11.36 -34.08 0.61
N ILE A 14 12.40 -34.00 -0.23
CA ILE A 14 12.86 -32.75 -0.86
C ILE A 14 11.78 -32.17 -1.78
N ILE A 15 11.11 -33.02 -2.57
CA ILE A 15 10.01 -32.59 -3.46
C ILE A 15 8.83 -32.06 -2.63
N ALA A 16 8.46 -32.73 -1.54
CA ALA A 16 7.40 -32.26 -0.65
C ALA A 16 7.74 -30.89 -0.02
N LEU A 17 8.98 -30.71 0.45
CA LEU A 17 9.45 -29.44 1.01
C LEU A 17 9.43 -28.30 -0.02
N THR A 18 9.92 -28.56 -1.24
CA THR A 18 9.94 -27.55 -2.29
C THR A 18 8.53 -27.09 -2.70
N VAL A 19 7.55 -28.00 -2.75
CA VAL A 19 6.14 -27.63 -2.99
C VAL A 19 5.59 -26.73 -1.89
N VAL A 20 5.89 -27.04 -0.62
CA VAL A 20 5.44 -26.23 0.52
C VAL A 20 6.05 -24.83 0.49
N VAL A 21 7.34 -24.70 0.19
CA VAL A 21 8.03 -23.39 0.10
C VAL A 21 7.48 -22.55 -1.04
N ILE A 22 7.23 -23.13 -2.22
CA ILE A 22 6.67 -22.39 -3.37
C ILE A 22 5.25 -21.87 -3.06
N ALA A 23 4.47 -22.61 -2.27
CA ALA A 23 3.12 -22.18 -1.88
C ALA A 23 3.13 -20.98 -0.93
N VAL A 24 4.18 -20.81 -0.13
CA VAL A 24 4.40 -19.63 0.72
C VAL A 24 5.04 -18.54 -0.15
N LEU A 25 4.20 -17.76 -0.83
CA LEU A 25 4.64 -16.66 -1.68
C LEU A 25 5.26 -15.51 -0.85
N GLU A 26 6.55 -15.65 -0.49
CA GLU A 26 7.30 -14.64 0.28
C GLU A 26 7.55 -13.34 -0.51
N GLY A 27 7.44 -13.37 -1.85
CA GLY A 27 7.68 -12.21 -2.71
C GLY A 27 6.49 -11.24 -2.84
N LEU A 28 5.26 -11.68 -2.55
CA LEU A 28 4.07 -10.86 -2.67
C LEU A 28 4.07 -9.62 -1.74
N PRO A 29 4.35 -9.75 -0.42
CA PRO A 29 4.41 -8.57 0.46
C PRO A 29 5.53 -7.60 0.07
N LEU A 30 6.60 -8.12 -0.54
CA LEU A 30 7.73 -7.30 -1.00
C LEU A 30 7.37 -6.48 -2.25
N ALA A 31 6.63 -7.07 -3.19
CA ALA A 31 6.13 -6.36 -4.36
C ALA A 31 5.17 -5.22 -3.98
N VAL A 32 4.28 -5.47 -3.03
CA VAL A 32 3.33 -4.46 -2.52
C VAL A 32 4.07 -3.31 -1.85
N THR A 33 5.00 -3.58 -0.95
CA THR A 33 5.76 -2.52 -0.26
C THR A 33 6.61 -1.67 -1.20
N LEU A 34 7.23 -2.27 -2.22
CA LEU A 34 7.97 -1.52 -3.26
C LEU A 34 7.05 -0.61 -4.08
N ALA A 35 5.88 -1.11 -4.47
CA ALA A 35 4.89 -0.30 -5.18
C ALA A 35 4.45 0.90 -4.34
N LEU A 36 4.12 0.69 -3.06
CA LEU A 36 3.75 1.76 -2.15
C LEU A 36 4.90 2.77 -1.93
N ALA A 37 6.12 2.30 -1.71
CA ALA A 37 7.29 3.19 -1.54
C ALA A 37 7.58 4.06 -2.77
N PHE A 38 7.37 3.52 -3.98
CA PHE A 38 7.48 4.31 -5.20
C PHE A 38 6.37 5.38 -5.27
N THR A 39 5.13 5.02 -4.92
CA THR A 39 4.02 5.98 -4.93
C THR A 39 4.19 7.10 -3.90
N THR A 40 4.70 6.82 -2.71
CA THR A 40 4.93 7.87 -1.69
C THR A 40 6.02 8.85 -2.13
N THR A 41 7.07 8.36 -2.80
CA THR A 41 8.10 9.22 -3.38
C THR A 41 7.54 10.14 -4.46
N LYS A 42 6.57 9.65 -5.26
CA LYS A 42 5.87 10.47 -6.25
C LYS A 42 4.94 11.49 -5.59
N MET A 43 4.13 11.08 -4.62
CA MET A 43 3.21 11.97 -3.88
C MET A 43 3.95 13.10 -3.17
N LEU A 44 5.16 12.83 -2.65
CA LEU A 44 5.99 13.84 -2.02
C LEU A 44 6.45 14.93 -3.01
N LYS A 45 6.69 14.59 -4.29
CA LYS A 45 6.98 15.58 -5.34
C LYS A 45 5.77 16.45 -5.66
N ASP A 46 4.56 15.93 -5.46
CA ASP A 46 3.29 16.62 -5.66
C ASP A 46 2.84 17.41 -4.40
N ASN A 47 3.76 17.66 -3.45
CA ASN A 47 3.51 18.31 -2.15
C ASN A 47 2.53 17.57 -1.22
N ASN A 48 2.36 16.26 -1.41
CA ASN A 48 1.55 15.42 -0.52
C ASN A 48 2.45 14.50 0.32
N LEU A 49 2.63 14.85 1.60
CA LEU A 49 3.46 14.09 2.54
C LEU A 49 2.67 12.95 3.19
N VAL A 50 2.94 11.72 2.75
CA VAL A 50 2.36 10.51 3.32
C VAL A 50 3.20 10.01 4.49
N HIS A 51 2.65 10.06 5.71
CA HIS A 51 3.35 9.60 6.92
C HIS A 51 3.30 8.08 7.12
N GLN A 52 2.22 7.44 6.67
CA GLN A 52 2.00 6.00 6.82
C GLN A 52 1.75 5.37 5.45
N LEU A 53 2.56 4.38 5.05
CA LEU A 53 2.46 3.76 3.72
C LEU A 53 1.05 3.25 3.41
N GLN A 54 0.39 2.62 4.39
CA GLN A 54 -0.98 2.09 4.26
C GLN A 54 -2.05 3.16 3.95
N ALA A 55 -1.76 4.44 4.21
CA ALA A 55 -2.68 5.53 3.88
C ALA A 55 -2.86 5.68 2.36
N CYS A 56 -1.84 5.39 1.55
CA CYS A 56 -1.96 5.43 0.09
C CYS A 56 -2.99 4.43 -0.43
N GLU A 57 -2.97 3.21 0.10
CA GLU A 57 -3.92 2.17 -0.27
C GLU A 57 -5.34 2.51 0.22
N THR A 58 -5.45 2.97 1.46
CA THR A 58 -6.74 3.35 2.06
C THR A 58 -7.41 4.49 1.29
N MET A 59 -6.63 5.49 0.85
CA MET A 59 -7.14 6.60 0.06
C MET A 59 -7.66 6.17 -1.31
N GLY A 60 -7.06 5.15 -1.92
CA GLY A 60 -7.53 4.58 -3.19
C GLY A 60 -8.91 3.91 -3.09
N ASN A 61 -9.29 3.45 -1.89
CA ASN A 61 -10.59 2.84 -1.62
C ASN A 61 -11.59 3.80 -0.93
N ALA A 62 -11.25 5.08 -0.79
CA ALA A 62 -12.13 6.04 -0.13
C ALA A 62 -13.35 6.36 -1.01
N THR A 63 -14.56 6.12 -0.49
CA THR A 63 -15.83 6.42 -1.17
C THR A 63 -16.42 7.77 -0.75
N ASN A 64 -16.14 8.21 0.48
CA ASN A 64 -16.60 9.48 1.02
C ASN A 64 -15.41 10.26 1.62
N ILE A 65 -15.32 11.55 1.30
CA ILE A 65 -14.31 12.45 1.85
C ILE A 65 -15.01 13.49 2.73
N CYS A 66 -14.78 13.38 4.04
CA CYS A 66 -15.26 14.37 5.00
C CYS A 66 -14.25 15.51 5.09
N SER A 67 -14.40 16.52 4.24
CA SER A 67 -13.56 17.73 4.27
C SER A 67 -14.13 18.79 5.22
N ASP A 68 -13.25 19.43 5.97
CA ASP A 68 -13.63 20.64 6.72
C ASP A 68 -13.81 21.84 5.77
N LYS A 69 -14.65 22.80 6.15
CA LYS A 69 -14.95 23.96 5.30
C LYS A 69 -13.83 25.00 5.36
N THR A 70 -13.53 25.48 6.56
CA THR A 70 -12.68 26.67 6.72
C THR A 70 -11.21 26.30 6.62
N GLY A 71 -10.48 26.90 5.68
CA GLY A 71 -9.05 26.62 5.49
C GLY A 71 -8.72 25.33 4.75
N THR A 72 -9.71 24.51 4.40
CA THR A 72 -9.54 23.38 3.44
C THR A 72 -10.30 23.65 2.14
N LEU A 73 -11.62 23.86 2.19
CA LEU A 73 -12.42 24.22 1.00
C LEU A 73 -12.40 25.73 0.73
N THR A 74 -12.36 26.55 1.77
CA THR A 74 -12.21 28.00 1.63
C THR A 74 -10.75 28.41 1.74
N GLN A 75 -10.36 29.46 1.02
CA GLN A 75 -9.01 30.03 1.08
C GLN A 75 -8.71 30.73 2.43
N ASN A 76 -9.63 30.63 3.41
CA ASN A 76 -9.61 31.35 4.69
C ASN A 76 -9.39 32.88 4.55
N MET A 77 -9.74 33.44 3.39
CA MET A 77 -9.73 34.88 3.12
C MET A 77 -11.16 35.39 3.11
N MET A 78 -11.58 35.99 4.22
CA MET A 78 -12.93 36.53 4.38
C MET A 78 -13.04 37.88 3.68
N THR A 79 -13.86 37.94 2.63
CA THR A 79 -14.15 39.17 1.89
C THR A 79 -15.63 39.54 2.02
N VAL A 80 -15.92 40.84 2.04
CA VAL A 80 -17.29 41.32 2.03
C VAL A 80 -17.78 41.29 0.58
N VAL A 81 -18.68 40.34 0.28
CA VAL A 81 -19.18 40.13 -1.10
C VAL A 81 -20.38 41.04 -1.43
N ALA A 82 -21.20 41.35 -0.43
CA ALA A 82 -22.36 42.23 -0.60
C ALA A 82 -22.55 43.08 0.65
N GLY A 83 -22.87 44.35 0.43
CA GLY A 83 -23.28 45.30 1.45
C GLY A 83 -24.25 46.29 0.82
N THR A 84 -25.39 46.50 1.45
CA THR A 84 -26.36 47.51 1.03
C THR A 84 -26.22 48.69 1.97
N ILE A 85 -26.02 49.88 1.39
CA ILE A 85 -26.00 51.13 2.12
C ILE A 85 -27.07 52.01 1.50
N GLY A 86 -28.19 52.21 2.21
CA GLY A 86 -29.27 53.12 1.81
C GLY A 86 -30.22 52.53 0.77
#